data_AF-A0AAV7EN60-F1
#
_entry.id   AF-A0AAV7EN60-F1
#
_cell.length_a   1.000
_cell.length_b   1.000
_cell.length_c   1.000
_cell.angle_alpha   90.00
_cell.angle_beta   90.00
_cell.angle_gamma   90.00
#
_symmetry.space_group_name_H-M   'P 1'
#
loop_
_entity.id
_entity.type
_entity.pdbx_description
1 polymer ?
#
loop_
_entity_poly.entity_id
_entity_poly.type
_entity_poly.pdbx_seq_one_letter_code
_entity_poly.pdbx_strand_id
1 'polypeptide(L)'
;MGRRPETLHGESPESVEKMGQGEEVKTRSDPEVEIQERGEIFFFYRPKVGKEEAHGADDVQRLYIVLRPESGERSVEVKQEPDSGKEGSSKGNSTSEQGNKTESQERGTEGGHGTEEVNIEQEPLLRFIVMGKKSLPNPARQRSRPYWGFVELVTTKIDDIKIALKGEEYETATRAHREKPPARALAEGVYRILKHKSGARFHTHLVYKLEFPPEGNENEPQECLNVEREGSFVMQIKNPKQPSASRFSGLQNKRKAAFPAHLQAELGRKRFSAADPPDFLNYEGCEFLLIAASDDIDEELGMDLKTDCESDSSCSDLISTFGEIASTSPLLKGTWV
;
A
#
# COMPACT_ATOMS: atom_id res chain seq x y z
N MET A 1 22.68 26.23 -64.00
CA MET A 1 22.27 24.96 -63.36
C MET A 1 23.20 24.72 -62.18
N GLY A 2 22.65 24.47 -60.99
CA GLY A 2 23.44 24.21 -59.78
C GLY A 2 22.69 24.62 -58.51
N ARG A 3 21.53 24.00 -58.25
CA ARG A 3 20.88 24.07 -56.93
C ARG A 3 21.63 23.14 -55.98
N ARG A 4 21.95 23.63 -54.77
CA ARG A 4 22.47 22.83 -53.65
C ARG A 4 21.36 21.87 -53.16
N PRO A 5 21.70 20.67 -52.67
CA PRO A 5 20.72 19.76 -52.08
C PRO A 5 20.32 20.24 -50.68
N GLU A 6 19.02 20.23 -50.40
CA GLU A 6 18.43 20.44 -49.08
C GLU A 6 18.69 19.20 -48.20
N THR A 7 19.28 19.41 -47.03
CA THR A 7 19.46 18.38 -46.00
C THR A 7 18.17 18.24 -45.19
N LEU A 8 17.44 17.16 -45.46
CA LEU A 8 16.35 16.64 -44.62
C LEU A 8 16.91 16.36 -43.21
N HIS A 9 16.55 17.21 -42.25
CA HIS A 9 16.71 16.89 -40.83
C HIS A 9 15.53 16.01 -40.45
N GLY A 10 15.83 14.75 -40.15
CA GLY A 10 14.87 13.80 -39.62
C GLY A 10 14.28 14.33 -38.31
N GLU A 11 12.96 14.26 -38.23
CA GLU A 11 12.20 14.49 -37.01
C GLU A 11 12.75 13.56 -35.91
N SER A 12 13.14 14.17 -34.79
CA SER A 12 13.44 13.46 -33.56
C SER A 12 12.20 12.69 -33.11
N PRO A 13 12.33 11.43 -32.63
CA PRO A 13 11.18 10.65 -32.19
C PRO A 13 10.49 11.36 -31.03
N GLU A 14 9.18 11.47 -31.17
CA GLU A 14 8.24 11.99 -30.18
C GLU A 14 8.54 11.40 -28.79
N SER A 15 8.69 12.30 -27.82
CA SER A 15 8.69 11.97 -26.40
C SER A 15 7.36 11.29 -26.06
N VAL A 16 7.43 10.01 -25.68
CA VAL A 16 6.32 9.34 -25.00
C VAL A 16 6.06 10.12 -23.71
N GLU A 17 4.93 10.84 -23.65
CA GLU A 17 4.49 11.55 -22.45
C GLU A 17 4.28 10.52 -21.32
N LYS A 18 5.13 10.62 -20.28
CA LYS A 18 4.94 9.90 -19.02
C LYS A 18 3.86 10.63 -18.21
N MET A 19 2.59 10.32 -18.43
CA MET A 19 1.50 10.79 -17.57
C MET A 19 1.51 10.03 -16.23
N GLY A 20 1.24 10.70 -15.10
CA GLY A 20 0.84 10.06 -13.83
C GLY A 20 1.82 10.09 -12.63
N GLN A 21 3.08 10.51 -12.79
CA GLN A 21 4.08 10.29 -11.71
C GLN A 21 3.99 11.28 -10.54
N GLY A 22 3.29 12.41 -10.71
CA GLY A 22 3.31 13.56 -9.79
C GLY A 22 4.69 14.24 -9.70
N GLU A 23 4.73 15.56 -9.53
CA GLU A 23 5.99 16.32 -9.44
C GLU A 23 6.25 16.79 -7.99
N GLU A 24 7.49 16.63 -7.50
CA GLU A 24 7.87 17.20 -6.20
C GLU A 24 8.47 18.59 -6.38
N VAL A 25 7.92 19.57 -5.68
CA VAL A 25 8.47 20.93 -5.68
C VAL A 25 9.03 21.25 -4.30
N LYS A 26 10.34 21.49 -4.24
CA LYS A 26 10.98 22.02 -3.02
C LYS A 26 10.52 23.45 -2.81
N THR A 27 9.80 23.69 -1.72
CA THR A 27 9.30 25.01 -1.33
C THR A 27 10.29 25.74 -0.41
N ARG A 28 11.18 24.98 0.24
CA ARG A 28 12.30 25.48 1.05
C ARG A 28 13.62 25.28 0.34
N SER A 29 14.62 26.12 0.64
CA SER A 29 15.93 26.09 -0.02
C SER A 29 16.77 24.86 0.32
N ASP A 30 16.56 24.27 1.49
CA ASP A 30 17.29 23.08 1.98
C ASP A 30 16.37 22.22 2.86
N PRO A 31 15.38 21.53 2.25
CA PRO A 31 14.57 20.59 3.01
C PRO A 31 15.44 19.37 3.33
N GLU A 32 15.56 18.99 4.61
CA GLU A 32 16.36 17.83 5.05
C GLU A 32 15.63 16.50 4.75
N VAL A 33 15.25 16.30 3.50
CA VAL A 33 14.41 15.22 2.99
C VAL A 33 15.09 14.51 1.82
N GLU A 34 15.00 13.18 1.81
CA GLU A 34 15.55 12.29 0.79
C GLU A 34 14.45 11.34 0.33
N ILE A 35 14.05 11.42 -0.93
CA ILE A 35 12.99 10.57 -1.49
C ILE A 35 13.57 9.19 -1.77
N GLN A 36 13.00 8.17 -1.13
CA GLN A 36 13.42 6.78 -1.26
C GLN A 36 12.57 6.03 -2.30
N GLU A 37 11.29 6.38 -2.44
CA GLU A 37 10.36 5.70 -3.36
C GLU A 37 9.27 6.66 -3.86
N ARG A 38 8.85 6.50 -5.12
CA ARG A 38 7.69 7.16 -5.74
C ARG A 38 6.73 6.11 -6.29
N GLY A 39 5.45 6.46 -6.29
CA GLY A 39 4.44 5.69 -7.01
C GLY A 39 3.04 6.18 -6.75
N GLU A 40 2.08 5.33 -7.08
CA GLU A 40 0.65 5.57 -6.91
C GLU A 40 0.09 4.84 -5.69
N ILE A 41 -0.91 5.48 -5.08
CA ILE A 41 -1.61 4.98 -3.91
C ILE A 41 -3.11 4.93 -4.18
N PHE A 42 -3.69 3.77 -3.94
CA PHE A 42 -5.13 3.55 -4.08
C PHE A 42 -5.73 3.15 -2.74
N PHE A 43 -6.84 3.79 -2.39
CA PHE A 43 -7.59 3.48 -1.17
C PHE A 43 -8.87 2.73 -1.53
N PHE A 44 -9.17 1.69 -0.75
CA PHE A 44 -10.42 0.95 -0.87
C PHE A 44 -11.02 0.73 0.51
N TYR A 45 -12.35 0.72 0.59
CA TYR A 45 -13.05 0.23 1.79
C TYR A 45 -13.91 -0.97 1.44
N ARG A 46 -14.17 -1.84 2.42
CA ARG A 46 -15.17 -2.91 2.27
C ARG A 46 -16.32 -2.70 3.25
N PRO A 47 -17.58 -2.72 2.80
CA PRO A 47 -18.73 -2.67 3.69
C PRO A 47 -18.79 -3.87 4.64
N LYS A 48 -19.59 -3.76 5.71
CA LYS A 48 -19.86 -4.86 6.64
C LYS A 48 -20.62 -6.00 5.97
N VAL A 49 -20.42 -7.21 6.50
CA VAL A 49 -21.19 -8.40 6.09
C VAL A 49 -22.70 -8.13 6.26
N GLY A 50 -23.48 -8.41 5.23
CA GLY A 50 -24.93 -8.12 5.20
C GLY A 50 -25.29 -6.66 4.92
N LYS A 51 -24.32 -5.81 4.59
CA LYS A 51 -24.51 -4.46 4.04
C LYS A 51 -23.98 -4.46 2.61
N GLU A 52 -24.86 -4.37 1.61
CA GLU A 52 -24.45 -4.28 0.21
C GLU A 52 -23.72 -2.95 -0.06
N GLU A 53 -24.14 -1.89 0.62
CA GLU A 53 -23.63 -0.52 0.51
C GLU A 53 -23.31 0.04 1.90
N ALA A 54 -22.42 1.04 1.94
CA ALA A 54 -22.07 1.75 3.16
C ALA A 54 -22.54 3.20 3.03
N HIS A 55 -23.23 3.71 4.04
CA HIS A 55 -23.70 5.10 4.10
C HIS A 55 -23.06 5.85 5.28
N GLY A 56 -21.83 5.47 5.64
CA GLY A 56 -21.10 6.02 6.77
C GLY A 56 -20.01 5.10 7.31
N ALA A 57 -19.12 5.65 8.15
CA ALA A 57 -17.97 4.93 8.73
C ALA A 57 -18.36 3.68 9.54
N ASP A 58 -19.55 3.68 10.14
CA ASP A 58 -20.04 2.53 10.90
C ASP A 58 -20.35 1.33 10.01
N ASP A 59 -20.74 1.54 8.76
CA ASP A 59 -21.03 0.47 7.81
C ASP A 59 -19.77 -0.08 7.13
N VAL A 60 -18.61 0.55 7.34
CA VAL A 60 -17.33 0.04 6.85
C VAL A 60 -16.83 -1.09 7.74
N GLN A 61 -16.36 -2.19 7.14
CA GLN A 61 -15.68 -3.27 7.84
C GLN A 61 -14.18 -3.02 7.92
N ARG A 62 -13.58 -2.59 6.80
CA ARG A 62 -12.13 -2.56 6.64
C ARG A 62 -11.69 -1.54 5.60
N LEU A 63 -10.54 -0.92 5.85
CA LEU A 63 -9.82 -0.05 4.92
C LEU A 63 -8.59 -0.78 4.39
N TYR A 64 -8.35 -0.63 3.09
CA TYR A 64 -7.21 -1.19 2.37
C TYR A 64 -6.47 -0.07 1.64
N ILE A 65 -5.17 -0.30 1.45
CA ILE A 65 -4.29 0.55 0.66
C ILE A 65 -3.62 -0.37 -0.37
N VAL A 66 -3.52 0.06 -1.61
CA VAL A 66 -2.64 -0.56 -2.60
C VAL A 66 -1.57 0.46 -2.94
N LEU A 67 -0.30 0.09 -2.79
CA LEU A 67 0.81 0.88 -3.30
C LEU A 67 1.33 0.24 -4.59
N ARG A 68 1.52 1.07 -5.62
CA ARG A 68 2.16 0.70 -6.88
C ARG A 68 3.43 1.54 -7.02
N PRO A 69 4.61 1.02 -6.63
CA PRO A 69 5.88 1.70 -6.90
C PRO A 69 6.11 1.81 -8.40
N GLU A 70 6.51 2.99 -8.88
CA GLU A 70 6.67 3.25 -10.33
C GLU A 70 8.06 3.74 -10.69
N SER A 71 8.70 4.43 -9.76
CA SER A 71 10.06 4.88 -9.94
C SER A 71 10.70 5.17 -8.58
N GLY A 72 11.82 4.51 -8.31
CA GLY A 72 12.74 4.91 -7.26
C GLY A 72 13.99 5.54 -7.86
N GLU A 73 15.03 5.69 -7.05
CA GLU A 73 16.40 5.76 -7.59
C GLU A 73 16.81 4.47 -8.32
N ARG A 74 15.97 3.43 -8.26
CA ARG A 74 16.19 2.08 -8.79
C ARG A 74 15.02 1.67 -9.69
N SER A 75 15.34 1.05 -10.82
CA SER A 75 14.36 0.45 -11.76
C SER A 75 14.05 -1.01 -11.46
N VAL A 76 14.83 -1.63 -10.57
CA VAL A 76 14.65 -3.02 -10.14
C VAL A 76 14.43 -3.07 -8.64
N GLU A 77 13.34 -3.71 -8.26
CA GLU A 77 12.94 -3.96 -6.88
C GLU A 77 13.09 -5.45 -6.56
N VAL A 78 13.36 -5.78 -5.29
CA VAL A 78 13.42 -7.17 -4.83
C VAL A 78 12.20 -7.45 -3.97
N LYS A 79 11.40 -8.43 -4.37
CA LYS A 79 10.23 -8.88 -3.61
C LYS A 79 10.37 -10.31 -3.11
N GLN A 80 9.53 -10.67 -2.16
CA GLN A 80 9.36 -12.06 -1.74
C GLN A 80 8.87 -12.93 -2.92
N GLU A 81 9.45 -14.13 -3.06
CA GLU A 81 8.94 -15.12 -4.03
C GLU A 81 7.52 -15.58 -3.68
N PRO A 82 6.64 -15.87 -4.66
CA PRO A 82 5.22 -16.17 -4.43
C PRO A 82 4.92 -17.33 -3.46
N ASP A 83 5.76 -18.36 -3.45
CA ASP A 83 5.61 -19.57 -2.62
C ASP A 83 6.34 -19.48 -1.27
N SER A 84 7.21 -18.47 -1.13
CA SER A 84 8.01 -18.22 0.07
C SER A 84 7.08 -17.83 1.23
N GLY A 85 7.22 -18.45 2.41
CA GLY A 85 6.41 -18.12 3.60
C GLY A 85 5.02 -18.78 3.67
N LYS A 86 4.57 -19.49 2.63
CA LYS A 86 3.28 -20.23 2.60
C LYS A 86 3.39 -21.71 3.02
N GLU A 87 4.57 -22.14 3.46
CA GLU A 87 4.89 -23.52 3.85
C GLU A 87 4.04 -24.08 5.02
N GLY A 88 3.37 -23.20 5.77
CA GLY A 88 2.42 -23.57 6.83
C GLY A 88 0.96 -23.76 6.39
N SER A 89 0.62 -23.40 5.15
CA SER A 89 -0.77 -23.40 4.63
C SER A 89 -1.15 -24.68 3.87
N SER A 90 -0.19 -25.54 3.53
CA SER A 90 -0.39 -26.78 2.74
C SER A 90 -0.78 -28.02 3.57
N LYS A 91 -1.57 -27.86 4.64
CA LYS A 91 -2.21 -29.00 5.35
C LYS A 91 -3.70 -28.77 5.53
N GLY A 92 -4.42 -28.77 4.41
CA GLY A 92 -5.86 -28.88 4.34
C GLY A 92 -6.25 -29.87 3.25
N ASN A 93 -6.57 -31.10 3.67
CA ASN A 93 -7.26 -32.15 2.91
C ASN A 93 -6.43 -33.04 1.94
N SER A 94 -5.68 -33.98 2.52
CA SER A 94 -5.60 -35.34 1.98
C SER A 94 -5.74 -36.36 3.11
N THR A 95 -6.69 -37.27 2.91
CA THR A 95 -7.15 -38.28 3.85
C THR A 95 -6.12 -39.41 4.00
N SER A 96 -5.83 -39.75 5.27
CA SER A 96 -5.37 -41.05 5.80
C SER A 96 -4.21 -41.81 5.13
N GLU A 97 -3.11 -42.01 5.87
CA GLU A 97 -2.73 -43.36 6.32
C GLU A 97 -1.76 -43.31 7.53
N GLN A 98 -1.88 -44.35 8.38
CA GLN A 98 -1.21 -44.52 9.67
C GLN A 98 0.30 -44.74 9.52
N GLY A 99 1.10 -44.14 10.41
CA GLY A 99 2.52 -44.48 10.53
C GLY A 99 3.24 -43.76 11.68
N ASN A 100 3.50 -44.51 12.75
CA ASN A 100 4.41 -44.34 13.89
C ASN A 100 4.93 -42.95 14.34
N LYS A 101 4.70 -42.70 15.63
CA LYS A 101 5.36 -41.67 16.46
C LYS A 101 6.87 -41.89 16.49
N THR A 102 7.63 -40.89 16.04
CA THR A 102 9.01 -40.67 16.48
C THR A 102 9.15 -39.19 16.82
N GLU A 103 9.64 -38.91 18.03
CA GLU A 103 9.96 -37.56 18.50
C GLU A 103 11.09 -36.97 17.65
N SER A 104 10.75 -36.10 16.72
CA SER A 104 11.71 -35.27 16.00
C SER A 104 11.59 -33.83 16.48
N GLN A 105 12.71 -33.34 17.03
CA GLN A 105 13.00 -31.98 17.47
C GLN A 105 12.21 -30.89 16.72
N GLU A 106 11.67 -29.94 17.48
CA GLU A 106 11.16 -28.64 16.99
C GLU A 106 12.27 -27.89 16.23
N ARG A 107 12.42 -28.17 14.94
CA ARG A 107 13.00 -27.20 14.02
C ARG A 107 11.87 -26.27 13.63
N GLY A 108 11.96 -25.02 14.07
CA GLY A 108 11.06 -23.98 13.58
C GLY A 108 11.04 -24.01 12.06
N THR A 109 9.85 -24.03 11.47
CA THR A 109 9.65 -23.79 10.04
C THR A 109 10.14 -22.39 9.72
N GLU A 110 11.41 -22.28 9.33
CA GLU A 110 11.99 -21.10 8.68
C GLU A 110 11.46 -21.07 7.25
N GLY A 111 10.23 -20.59 7.07
CA GLY A 111 9.70 -20.26 5.75
C GLY A 111 10.10 -18.83 5.39
N GLY A 112 10.52 -18.59 4.15
CA GLY A 112 10.81 -17.23 3.67
C GLY A 112 12.17 -17.04 2.97
N HIS A 113 12.64 -17.98 2.16
CA HIS A 113 14.00 -17.93 1.60
C HIS A 113 14.12 -17.50 0.14
N GLY A 114 13.00 -17.24 -0.54
CA GLY A 114 12.99 -16.82 -1.93
C GLY A 114 12.85 -15.31 -2.11
N THR A 115 13.68 -14.73 -2.98
CA THR A 115 13.61 -13.34 -3.43
C THR A 115 13.60 -13.29 -4.95
N GLU A 116 12.74 -12.46 -5.52
CA GLU A 116 12.58 -12.27 -6.95
C GLU A 116 12.85 -10.81 -7.30
N GLU A 117 13.65 -10.58 -8.34
CA GLU A 117 13.85 -9.25 -8.92
C GLU A 117 12.68 -8.91 -9.85
N VAL A 118 12.16 -7.70 -9.73
CA VAL A 118 11.07 -7.16 -10.55
C VAL A 118 11.53 -5.86 -11.16
N ASN A 119 11.48 -5.77 -12.49
CA ASN A 119 11.70 -4.51 -13.18
C ASN A 119 10.39 -3.71 -13.22
N ILE A 120 10.27 -2.71 -12.36
CA ILE A 120 9.04 -1.92 -12.17
C ILE A 120 8.72 -1.01 -13.36
N GLU A 121 9.67 -0.81 -14.29
CA GLU A 121 9.42 -0.12 -15.55
C GLU A 121 8.77 -1.04 -16.60
N GLN A 122 8.82 -2.36 -16.40
CA GLN A 122 8.31 -3.36 -17.35
C GLN A 122 7.03 -4.03 -16.87
N GLU A 123 6.92 -4.30 -15.57
CA GLU A 123 5.73 -4.88 -14.95
C GLU A 123 5.41 -4.20 -13.62
N PRO A 124 4.14 -4.11 -13.21
CA PRO A 124 3.80 -3.44 -11.96
C PRO A 124 4.28 -4.26 -10.76
N LEU A 125 4.71 -3.59 -9.70
CA LEU A 125 4.81 -4.18 -8.37
C LEU A 125 3.63 -3.64 -7.53
N LEU A 126 2.88 -4.53 -6.88
CA LEU A 126 1.69 -4.17 -6.12
C LEU A 126 1.84 -4.66 -4.69
N ARG A 127 1.67 -3.75 -3.73
CA ARG A 127 1.65 -4.05 -2.28
C ARG A 127 0.23 -3.83 -1.77
N PHE A 128 -0.48 -4.91 -1.47
CA PHE A 128 -1.81 -4.85 -0.89
C PHE A 128 -1.72 -4.82 0.63
N ILE A 129 -2.15 -3.70 1.19
CA ILE A 129 -2.05 -3.37 2.60
C ILE A 129 -3.43 -3.38 3.23
N VAL A 130 -3.46 -3.94 4.44
CA VAL A 130 -4.68 -4.04 5.23
C VAL A 130 -4.51 -3.22 6.51
N MET A 131 -5.38 -2.22 6.69
CA MET A 131 -5.37 -1.41 7.91
C MET A 131 -6.15 -2.09 9.05
N GLY A 132 -5.62 -2.01 10.27
CA GLY A 132 -6.26 -2.53 11.48
C GLY A 132 -7.38 -1.63 12.02
N LYS A 133 -7.49 -0.41 11.50
CA LYS A 133 -8.58 0.53 11.72
C LYS A 133 -9.28 0.80 10.39
N LYS A 134 -10.50 1.32 10.47
CA LYS A 134 -11.34 1.64 9.32
C LYS A 134 -11.03 3.02 8.72
N SER A 135 -10.21 3.81 9.40
CA SER A 135 -9.79 5.15 9.01
C SER A 135 -8.27 5.28 9.13
N LEU A 136 -7.69 6.31 8.54
CA LEU A 136 -6.29 6.68 8.78
C LEU A 136 -6.12 7.47 10.10
N PRO A 137 -4.89 7.57 10.63
CA PRO A 137 -4.58 8.44 11.75
C PRO A 137 -4.90 9.92 11.45
N ASN A 138 -5.56 10.60 12.39
CA ASN A 138 -5.88 12.02 12.26
C ASN A 138 -4.79 12.89 12.94
N PRO A 139 -4.17 13.85 12.23
CA PRO A 139 -3.14 14.74 12.78
C PRO A 139 -3.69 15.78 13.77
N ALA A 140 -4.90 16.31 13.56
CA ALA A 140 -5.56 17.25 14.47
C ALA A 140 -5.86 16.64 15.86
N ARG A 141 -5.92 15.31 15.98
CA ARG A 141 -6.05 14.62 17.26
C ARG A 141 -4.70 14.52 17.97
N GLN A 142 -4.44 15.48 18.85
CA GLN A 142 -3.21 15.53 19.64
C GLN A 142 -2.96 14.22 20.40
N ARG A 143 -1.79 13.60 20.18
CA ARG A 143 -1.39 12.27 20.71
C ARG A 143 -2.30 11.12 20.26
N SER A 144 -2.79 11.14 19.02
CA SER A 144 -3.48 9.98 18.44
C SER A 144 -2.59 8.74 18.52
N ARG A 145 -3.19 7.61 18.89
CA ARG A 145 -2.47 6.35 18.98
C ARG A 145 -2.05 5.92 17.57
N PRO A 146 -0.85 5.36 17.37
CA PRO A 146 -0.45 4.82 16.08
C PRO A 146 -1.46 3.79 15.57
N TYR A 147 -1.74 3.81 14.27
CA TYR A 147 -2.61 2.81 13.65
C TYR A 147 -1.73 1.72 13.07
N TRP A 148 -2.11 0.48 13.38
CA TRP A 148 -1.41 -0.70 12.90
C TRP A 148 -1.97 -1.12 11.54
N GLY A 149 -1.10 -1.53 10.64
CA GLY A 149 -1.41 -2.13 9.36
C GLY A 149 -0.41 -3.24 9.03
N PHE A 150 -0.68 -3.98 7.96
CA PHE A 150 0.26 -4.97 7.46
C PHE A 150 0.11 -5.20 5.97
N VAL A 151 1.18 -5.68 5.34
CA VAL A 151 1.18 -6.13 3.95
C VAL A 151 0.55 -7.52 3.88
N GLU A 152 -0.59 -7.66 3.22
CA GLU A 152 -1.28 -8.93 3.03
C GLU A 152 -0.72 -9.70 1.83
N LEU A 153 -0.40 -9.01 0.74
CA LEU A 153 0.04 -9.60 -0.52
C LEU A 153 1.03 -8.66 -1.23
N VAL A 154 2.06 -9.25 -1.85
CA VAL A 154 2.98 -8.56 -2.76
C VAL A 154 3.04 -9.34 -4.07
N THR A 155 2.69 -8.71 -5.19
CA THR A 155 2.49 -9.40 -6.47
C THR A 155 2.81 -8.48 -7.65
N THR A 156 3.08 -9.06 -8.82
CA THR A 156 3.12 -8.33 -10.10
C THR A 156 1.83 -8.49 -10.93
N LYS A 157 0.88 -9.27 -10.42
CA LYS A 157 -0.38 -9.57 -11.12
C LYS A 157 -1.52 -8.76 -10.52
N ILE A 158 -2.09 -7.87 -11.32
CA ILE A 158 -3.28 -7.10 -10.97
C ILE A 158 -4.47 -8.00 -10.56
N ASP A 159 -4.60 -9.17 -11.21
CA ASP A 159 -5.68 -10.11 -10.94
C ASP A 159 -5.68 -10.64 -9.50
N ASP A 160 -4.52 -10.80 -8.86
CA ASP A 160 -4.47 -11.24 -7.47
C ASP A 160 -5.10 -10.19 -6.53
N ILE A 161 -4.89 -8.90 -6.84
CA ILE A 161 -5.52 -7.79 -6.11
C ILE A 161 -7.03 -7.75 -6.38
N LYS A 162 -7.44 -7.93 -7.64
CA LYS A 162 -8.86 -8.03 -8.01
C LYS A 162 -9.55 -9.15 -7.23
N ILE A 163 -8.92 -10.32 -7.11
CA ILE A 163 -9.44 -11.44 -6.31
C ILE A 163 -9.55 -11.04 -4.83
N ALA A 164 -8.53 -10.42 -4.25
CA ALA A 164 -8.54 -9.98 -2.85
C ALA A 164 -9.62 -8.94 -2.54
N LEU A 165 -9.97 -8.09 -3.51
CA LEU A 165 -10.99 -7.04 -3.41
C LEU A 165 -12.40 -7.52 -3.75
N LYS A 166 -12.55 -8.63 -4.50
CA LYS A 166 -13.86 -9.22 -4.83
C LYS A 166 -14.66 -9.63 -3.59
N GLY A 167 -15.98 -9.69 -3.77
CA GLY A 167 -16.91 -10.23 -2.79
C GLY A 167 -16.85 -11.76 -2.78
N GLU A 168 -17.29 -12.37 -1.68
CA GLU A 168 -17.36 -13.81 -1.52
C GLU A 168 -18.69 -14.19 -0.87
N GLU A 169 -19.42 -15.12 -1.46
CA GLU A 169 -20.55 -15.77 -0.81
C GLU A 169 -20.05 -17.00 -0.04
N TYR A 170 -20.49 -17.15 1.22
CA TYR A 170 -20.18 -18.34 1.99
C TYR A 170 -21.35 -18.79 2.86
N GLU A 171 -21.51 -20.12 2.95
CA GLU A 171 -22.49 -20.74 3.83
C GLU A 171 -21.92 -20.88 5.25
N THR A 172 -22.71 -20.51 6.25
CA THR A 172 -22.36 -20.77 7.65
C THR A 172 -23.02 -22.06 8.14
N ALA A 173 -22.36 -22.76 9.07
CA ALA A 173 -22.88 -24.00 9.68
C ALA A 173 -24.27 -23.83 10.33
N THR A 174 -24.71 -22.59 10.57
CA THR A 174 -26.03 -22.22 11.08
C THR A 174 -26.95 -21.63 10.00
N ARG A 175 -27.06 -22.29 8.84
CA ARG A 175 -28.13 -22.13 7.82
C ARG A 175 -28.41 -20.72 7.26
N ALA A 176 -27.54 -19.74 7.43
CA ALA A 176 -27.67 -18.44 6.77
C ALA A 176 -26.56 -18.27 5.73
N HIS A 177 -26.97 -18.00 4.49
CA HIS A 177 -26.08 -17.49 3.43
C HIS A 177 -25.54 -16.14 3.92
N ARG A 178 -24.21 -15.97 3.94
CA ARG A 178 -23.60 -14.68 4.22
C ARG A 178 -22.77 -14.28 3.03
N GLU A 179 -23.02 -13.07 2.56
CA GLU A 179 -22.21 -12.46 1.53
C GLU A 179 -21.24 -11.47 2.18
N LYS A 180 -19.96 -11.63 1.83
CA LYS A 180 -18.93 -10.63 2.06
C LYS A 180 -18.97 -9.71 0.85
N PRO A 181 -19.44 -8.45 1.00
CA PRO A 181 -19.58 -7.54 -0.13
C PRO A 181 -18.20 -7.23 -0.74
N PRO A 182 -18.12 -6.92 -2.04
CA PRO A 182 -16.87 -6.49 -2.65
C PRO A 182 -16.36 -5.19 -2.00
N ALA A 183 -15.06 -4.93 -2.11
CA ALA A 183 -14.52 -3.62 -1.78
C ALA A 183 -15.02 -2.55 -2.76
N ARG A 184 -14.88 -1.28 -2.38
CA ARG A 184 -15.23 -0.08 -3.14
C ARG A 184 -14.01 0.81 -3.22
N ALA A 185 -13.74 1.34 -4.41
CA ALA A 185 -12.70 2.36 -4.60
C ALA A 185 -13.08 3.62 -3.81
N LEU A 186 -12.13 4.15 -3.05
CA LEU A 186 -12.33 5.30 -2.18
C LEU A 186 -11.59 6.53 -2.70
N ALA A 187 -10.32 6.38 -3.01
CA ALA A 187 -9.47 7.48 -3.42
C ALA A 187 -8.26 6.96 -4.20
N GLU A 188 -7.66 7.84 -4.97
CA GLU A 188 -6.48 7.58 -5.79
C GLU A 188 -5.59 8.81 -5.76
N GLY A 189 -4.28 8.61 -5.83
CA GLY A 189 -3.33 9.67 -6.07
C GLY A 189 -1.90 9.16 -6.02
N VAL A 190 -0.97 10.08 -5.78
CA VAL A 190 0.47 9.79 -5.76
C VAL A 190 1.00 9.78 -4.34
N TYR A 191 2.01 8.95 -4.08
CA TYR A 191 2.70 8.88 -2.80
C TYR A 191 4.21 9.00 -2.94
N ARG A 192 4.85 9.37 -1.84
CA ARG A 192 6.30 9.25 -1.64
C ARG A 192 6.60 8.56 -0.32
N ILE A 193 7.62 7.70 -0.34
CA ILE A 193 8.32 7.30 0.87
C ILE A 193 9.63 8.08 0.91
N LEU A 194 9.84 8.83 1.98
CA LEU A 194 10.99 9.69 2.12
C LEU A 194 11.57 9.63 3.52
N LYS A 195 12.87 9.85 3.61
CA LYS A 195 13.62 9.99 4.84
C LYS A 195 13.74 11.46 5.17
N HIS A 196 13.25 11.85 6.36
CA HIS A 196 13.28 13.21 6.87
C HIS A 196 14.16 13.26 8.12
N LYS A 197 15.10 14.20 8.15
CA LYS A 197 15.90 14.47 9.34
C LYS A 197 15.18 15.49 10.22
N SER A 198 14.79 15.06 11.41
CA SER A 198 14.21 15.91 12.44
C SER A 198 15.18 16.00 13.62
N GLY A 199 15.91 17.12 13.69
CA GLY A 199 16.98 17.32 14.66
C GLY A 199 18.11 16.30 14.49
N ALA A 200 18.31 15.43 15.48
CA ALA A 200 19.36 14.40 15.46
C ALA A 200 18.87 13.02 15.01
N ARG A 201 17.60 12.89 14.60
CA ARG A 201 16.98 11.60 14.23
C ARG A 201 16.45 11.64 12.82
N PHE A 202 16.38 10.47 12.20
CA PHE A 202 15.72 10.26 10.93
C PHE A 202 14.38 9.56 11.14
N HIS A 203 13.39 10.02 10.40
CA HIS A 203 12.07 9.43 10.31
C HIS A 203 11.78 9.09 8.85
N THR A 204 11.14 7.95 8.61
CA THR A 204 10.60 7.65 7.30
C THR A 204 9.14 8.07 7.28
N HIS A 205 8.80 8.93 6.32
CA HIS A 205 7.44 9.38 6.09
C HIS A 205 6.87 8.63 4.88
N LEU A 206 5.61 8.20 5.01
CA LEU A 206 4.72 7.97 3.88
C LEU A 206 3.89 9.24 3.72
N VAL A 207 4.06 9.94 2.60
CA VAL A 207 3.26 11.10 2.24
C VAL A 207 2.44 10.81 0.99
N TYR A 208 1.25 11.37 0.88
CA TYR A 208 0.45 11.26 -0.32
C TYR A 208 -0.32 12.54 -0.62
N LYS A 209 -0.73 12.70 -1.88
CA LYS A 209 -1.71 13.67 -2.34
C LYS A 209 -2.69 12.99 -3.28
N LEU A 210 -3.99 13.19 -3.05
CA LEU A 210 -5.04 12.59 -3.87
C LEU A 210 -5.18 13.33 -5.19
N GLU A 211 -5.51 12.57 -6.23
CA GLU A 211 -6.02 13.04 -7.51
C GLU A 211 -7.54 12.88 -7.55
N PHE A 212 -8.03 11.71 -7.11
CA PHE A 212 -9.45 11.41 -7.00
C PHE A 212 -9.92 11.19 -5.55
N PRO A 213 -11.14 11.63 -5.21
CA PRO A 213 -12.09 12.37 -6.06
C PRO A 213 -11.58 13.75 -6.46
N PRO A 214 -12.01 14.29 -7.62
CA PRO A 214 -11.60 15.62 -8.08
C PRO A 214 -11.97 16.70 -7.05
N GLU A 215 -11.16 17.74 -6.97
CA GLU A 215 -11.43 18.87 -6.08
C GLU A 215 -12.76 19.54 -6.41
N GLY A 216 -13.48 19.97 -5.37
CA GLY A 216 -14.79 20.60 -5.49
C GLY A 216 -15.99 19.65 -5.50
N ASN A 217 -15.77 18.34 -5.58
CA ASN A 217 -16.81 17.36 -5.31
C ASN A 217 -17.09 17.23 -3.80
N GLU A 218 -18.16 16.52 -3.45
CA GLU A 218 -18.36 16.01 -2.10
C GLU A 218 -17.19 15.07 -1.73
N ASN A 219 -16.97 14.87 -0.45
CA ASN A 219 -15.86 14.08 0.09
C ASN A 219 -16.26 13.32 1.36
N GLU A 220 -17.56 13.05 1.53
CA GLU A 220 -18.11 12.51 2.77
C GLU A 220 -17.47 11.16 3.15
N PRO A 221 -17.28 10.18 2.24
CA PRO A 221 -16.56 8.94 2.55
C PRO A 221 -15.10 9.18 2.93
N GLN A 222 -14.41 10.09 2.26
CA GLN A 222 -13.01 10.42 2.49
C GLN A 222 -12.84 11.03 3.88
N GLU A 223 -13.63 12.04 4.24
CA GLU A 223 -13.63 12.67 5.57
C GLU A 223 -13.98 11.67 6.67
N CYS A 224 -15.03 10.85 6.47
CA CYS A 224 -15.45 9.84 7.43
C CYS A 224 -14.36 8.81 7.74
N LEU A 225 -13.53 8.49 6.75
CA LEU A 225 -12.42 7.54 6.87
C LEU A 225 -11.07 8.23 7.06
N ASN A 226 -11.06 9.55 7.23
CA ASN A 226 -9.86 10.37 7.41
C ASN A 226 -8.82 10.17 6.30
N VAL A 227 -9.28 9.98 5.06
CA VAL A 227 -8.43 9.95 3.87
C VAL A 227 -8.48 11.34 3.27
N GLU A 228 -7.77 12.27 3.92
CA GLU A 228 -7.72 13.68 3.54
C GLU A 228 -7.03 13.88 2.18
N ARG A 229 -7.16 15.08 1.59
CA ARG A 229 -6.55 15.42 0.28
C ARG A 229 -5.03 15.22 0.27
N GLU A 230 -4.39 15.56 1.37
CA GLU A 230 -2.97 15.34 1.64
C GLU A 230 -2.80 14.66 2.99
N GLY A 231 -1.74 13.86 3.13
CA GLY A 231 -1.44 13.23 4.41
C GLY A 231 0.03 12.89 4.56
N SER A 232 0.56 13.15 5.76
CA SER A 232 1.93 12.79 6.16
C SER A 232 1.91 11.88 7.40
N PHE A 233 2.54 10.71 7.26
CA PHE A 233 2.61 9.71 8.32
C PHE A 233 4.04 9.24 8.54
N VAL A 234 4.52 9.29 9.78
CA VAL A 234 5.73 8.56 10.16
C VAL A 234 5.43 7.07 10.16
N MET A 235 6.14 6.31 9.32
CA MET A 235 5.99 4.87 9.15
C MET A 235 7.07 4.11 9.91
N GLN A 236 6.66 3.15 10.73
CA GLN A 236 7.57 2.31 11.51
C GLN A 236 7.28 0.82 11.31
N ILE A 237 8.30 0.05 10.94
CA ILE A 237 8.24 -1.41 10.78
C ILE A 237 8.38 -2.08 12.14
N LYS A 238 7.47 -3.01 12.43
CA LYS A 238 7.51 -3.84 13.62
C LYS A 238 8.44 -5.03 13.38
N ASN A 239 9.35 -5.26 14.33
CA ASN A 239 10.28 -6.38 14.24
C ASN A 239 9.59 -7.72 14.57
N PRO A 240 9.49 -8.67 13.63
CA PRO A 240 8.76 -9.93 13.83
C PRO A 240 9.39 -10.84 14.88
N LYS A 241 10.72 -10.71 15.10
CA LYS A 241 11.48 -11.45 16.12
C LYS A 241 11.30 -10.92 17.54
N GLN A 242 10.78 -9.70 17.70
CA GLN A 242 10.53 -9.14 19.02
C GLN A 242 9.15 -9.59 19.53
N PRO A 243 9.03 -9.95 20.82
CA PRO A 243 7.78 -10.41 21.38
C PRO A 243 6.69 -9.35 21.25
N SER A 244 5.51 -9.79 20.83
CA SER A 244 4.34 -8.93 20.75
C SER A 244 3.83 -8.66 22.17
N ALA A 245 4.15 -7.51 22.76
CA ALA A 245 3.62 -7.16 24.09
C ALA A 245 2.13 -6.74 24.09
N SER A 246 1.34 -7.22 23.13
CA SER A 246 0.36 -6.34 22.50
C SER A 246 -1.04 -6.39 23.14
N ARG A 247 -1.52 -5.19 23.51
CA ARG A 247 -2.95 -4.80 23.60
C ARG A 247 -3.67 -4.78 22.24
N PHE A 248 -2.99 -5.18 21.16
CA PHE A 248 -3.52 -5.35 19.81
C PHE A 248 -3.32 -6.81 19.40
N SER A 249 -4.37 -7.50 18.98
CA SER A 249 -4.23 -8.81 18.35
C SER A 249 -3.56 -8.61 16.99
N GLY A 250 -2.23 -8.60 16.95
CA GLY A 250 -1.47 -8.60 15.69
C GLY A 250 -1.72 -9.88 14.89
N LEU A 251 -1.03 -10.02 13.76
CA LEU A 251 -1.09 -11.24 12.97
C LEU A 251 -0.73 -12.48 13.82
N GLN A 252 -1.43 -13.59 13.57
CA GLN A 252 -1.03 -14.88 14.14
C GLN A 252 0.41 -15.19 13.72
N ASN A 253 1.20 -15.86 14.58
CA ASN A 253 2.64 -16.05 14.36
C ASN A 253 3.00 -16.64 12.98
N LYS A 254 2.13 -17.45 12.37
CA LYS A 254 2.32 -18.05 11.03
C LYS A 254 2.17 -17.07 9.87
N ARG A 255 1.75 -15.83 10.13
CA ARG A 255 1.51 -14.79 9.12
C ARG A 255 2.46 -13.60 9.27
N LYS A 256 3.50 -13.70 10.10
CA LYS A 256 4.50 -12.63 10.25
C LYS A 256 5.48 -12.68 9.09
N ALA A 257 5.98 -11.51 8.67
CA ALA A 257 7.04 -11.44 7.67
C ALA A 257 8.28 -12.23 8.08
N ALA A 258 8.84 -12.91 7.09
CA ALA A 258 10.16 -13.51 7.14
C ALA A 258 11.11 -12.65 6.30
N PHE A 259 11.83 -11.75 6.96
CA PHE A 259 12.78 -10.86 6.30
C PHE A 259 14.10 -11.58 6.00
N PRO A 260 14.74 -11.30 4.85
CA PRO A 260 16.11 -11.76 4.58
C PRO A 260 17.08 -11.18 5.61
N ALA A 261 18.25 -11.83 5.75
CA ALA A 261 19.21 -11.52 6.81
C ALA A 261 19.63 -10.04 6.86
N HIS A 262 19.78 -9.38 5.71
CA HIS A 262 20.18 -7.97 5.64
C HIS A 262 19.08 -7.04 6.19
N LEU A 263 17.82 -7.18 5.74
CA LEU A 263 16.69 -6.40 6.29
C LEU A 263 16.46 -6.69 7.77
N GLN A 264 16.57 -7.95 8.18
CA GLN A 264 16.41 -8.31 9.57
C GLN A 264 17.52 -7.73 10.47
N ALA A 265 18.74 -7.56 9.93
CA ALA A 265 19.86 -6.93 10.64
C ALA A 265 19.61 -5.43 10.88
N GLU A 266 19.02 -4.70 9.92
CA GLU A 266 18.65 -3.29 10.07
C GLU A 266 17.66 -3.04 11.23
N LEU A 267 16.74 -3.98 11.46
CA LEU A 267 15.83 -3.93 12.62
C LEU A 267 16.57 -4.16 13.95
N GLY A 268 17.63 -4.97 13.92
CA GLY A 268 18.42 -5.36 15.07
C GLY A 268 17.56 -5.88 16.23
N ARG A 269 17.79 -5.32 17.43
CA ARG A 269 17.03 -5.65 18.67
C ARG A 269 15.87 -4.68 18.93
N LYS A 270 15.65 -3.69 18.06
CA LYS A 270 14.58 -2.72 18.25
C LYS A 270 13.25 -3.39 17.99
N ARG A 271 12.22 -2.98 18.74
CA ARG A 271 10.84 -3.46 18.52
C ARG A 271 10.20 -2.82 17.29
N PHE A 272 10.51 -1.55 17.07
CA PHE A 272 10.09 -0.78 15.91
C PHE A 272 11.32 -0.04 15.35
N SER A 273 11.43 0.00 14.04
CA SER A 273 12.43 0.79 13.30
C SER A 273 11.72 1.61 12.22
N ALA A 274 12.39 2.64 11.70
CA ALA A 274 11.89 3.34 10.52
C ALA A 274 11.76 2.37 9.34
N ALA A 275 10.86 2.65 8.39
CA ALA A 275 10.74 1.91 7.14
C ALA A 275 11.85 2.28 6.15
N ASP A 276 13.09 2.17 6.62
CA ASP A 276 14.31 2.48 5.89
C ASP A 276 15.18 1.21 5.87
N PRO A 277 15.29 0.50 4.74
CA PRO A 277 14.77 0.89 3.42
C PRO A 277 13.27 0.52 3.20
N PRO A 278 12.59 1.07 2.18
CA PRO A 278 11.19 0.73 1.85
C PRO A 278 10.95 -0.76 1.52
N ASP A 279 12.00 -1.49 1.15
CA ASP A 279 11.99 -2.92 0.79
C ASP A 279 11.32 -3.82 1.86
N PHE A 280 11.23 -3.40 3.12
CA PHE A 280 10.44 -4.11 4.14
C PHE A 280 8.99 -4.34 3.69
N LEU A 281 8.43 -3.45 2.87
CA LEU A 281 7.06 -3.56 2.38
C LEU A 281 6.91 -4.60 1.25
N ASN A 282 8.01 -5.12 0.70
CA ASN A 282 7.99 -6.17 -0.33
C ASN A 282 7.86 -7.60 0.26
N TYR A 283 7.50 -7.73 1.54
CA TYR A 283 7.34 -9.01 2.23
C TYR A 283 5.94 -9.12 2.86
N GLU A 284 5.24 -10.20 2.52
CA GLU A 284 3.93 -10.52 3.09
C GLU A 284 4.04 -10.68 4.60
N GLY A 285 3.04 -10.19 5.32
CA GLY A 285 3.01 -10.20 6.79
C GLY A 285 3.87 -9.13 7.45
N CYS A 286 4.45 -8.20 6.68
CA CYS A 286 5.17 -7.05 7.21
C CYS A 286 4.21 -6.17 8.01
N GLU A 287 4.34 -6.16 9.33
CA GLU A 287 3.55 -5.34 10.24
C GLU A 287 4.19 -3.96 10.40
N PHE A 288 3.38 -2.91 10.32
CA PHE A 288 3.86 -1.54 10.50
C PHE A 288 2.88 -0.67 11.31
N LEU A 289 3.36 0.49 11.73
CA LEU A 289 2.58 1.55 12.35
C LEU A 289 2.62 2.80 11.48
N LEU A 290 1.46 3.43 11.31
CA LEU A 290 1.34 4.80 10.83
C LEU A 290 1.06 5.72 12.03
N ILE A 291 1.87 6.76 12.15
CA ILE A 291 1.76 7.79 13.17
C ILE A 291 1.47 9.10 12.43
N ALA A 292 0.33 9.74 12.73
CA ALA A 292 -0.01 11.02 12.12
C ALA A 292 1.11 12.04 12.40
N ALA A 293 1.57 12.72 11.36
CA ALA A 293 2.61 13.73 11.46
C ALA A 293 2.02 15.12 11.16
N SER A 294 1.48 15.30 9.95
CA SER A 294 0.84 16.54 9.49
C SER A 294 -0.20 16.24 8.40
N ASP A 295 -1.14 17.16 8.20
CA ASP A 295 -1.99 17.30 7.01
C ASP A 295 -1.49 18.38 6.04
N ASP A 296 -0.49 19.17 6.45
CA ASP A 296 0.24 20.12 5.59
C ASP A 296 1.67 19.60 5.35
N ILE A 297 1.93 19.14 4.12
CA ILE A 297 3.22 18.57 3.71
C ILE A 297 4.28 19.66 3.55
N ASP A 298 3.90 20.83 3.04
CA ASP A 298 4.81 21.95 2.81
C ASP A 298 5.34 22.49 4.13
N GLU A 299 4.45 22.77 5.08
CA GLU A 299 4.85 23.28 6.40
C GLU A 299 5.80 22.30 7.11
N GLU A 300 5.48 21.01 7.09
CA GLU A 300 6.27 19.98 7.76
C GLU A 300 7.61 19.73 7.04
N LEU A 301 7.55 19.39 5.75
CA LEU A 301 8.66 18.80 5.00
C LEU A 301 9.33 19.78 4.04
N GLY A 302 8.71 20.92 3.73
CA GLY A 302 9.26 21.91 2.79
C GLY A 302 9.25 21.40 1.37
N MET A 303 8.25 20.59 1.06
CA MET A 303 7.96 20.11 -0.26
C MET A 303 6.46 20.14 -0.48
N ASP A 304 6.07 20.37 -1.72
CA ASP A 304 4.72 20.16 -2.19
C ASP A 304 4.72 19.00 -3.19
N LEU A 305 3.65 18.22 -3.18
CA LEU A 305 3.38 17.23 -4.22
C LEU A 305 2.41 17.87 -5.20
N LYS A 306 2.77 17.92 -6.47
CA LYS A 306 1.87 18.36 -7.53
C LYS A 306 1.32 17.15 -8.26
N THR A 307 0.03 17.22 -8.53
CA THR A 307 -0.73 16.21 -9.26
C THR A 307 -1.35 16.87 -10.48
N ASP A 308 -1.32 16.19 -11.62
CA ASP A 308 -1.97 16.66 -12.84
C ASP A 308 -3.47 16.37 -12.69
N CYS A 309 -4.18 17.30 -12.04
CA CYS A 309 -5.58 17.12 -11.66
C CYS A 309 -6.51 17.32 -12.87
N GLU A 310 -6.54 16.35 -13.78
CA GLU A 310 -7.54 16.31 -14.85
C GLU A 310 -8.83 15.68 -14.32
N SER A 311 -9.96 16.37 -14.45
CA SER A 311 -11.25 15.97 -13.87
C SER A 311 -11.94 14.80 -14.60
N ASP A 312 -11.30 14.25 -15.63
CA ASP A 312 -11.89 13.24 -16.50
C ASP A 312 -11.68 11.83 -15.93
N SER A 313 -12.76 11.07 -15.78
CA SER A 313 -12.72 9.69 -15.27
C SER A 313 -11.83 8.73 -16.06
N SER A 314 -11.45 9.10 -17.31
CA SER A 314 -10.50 8.35 -18.13
C SER A 314 -9.06 8.46 -17.64
N CYS A 315 -8.75 9.42 -16.78
CA CYS A 315 -7.43 9.63 -16.19
C CYS A 315 -7.23 8.84 -14.88
N SER A 316 -8.25 8.14 -14.40
CA SER A 316 -8.12 7.29 -13.21
C SER A 316 -7.44 5.98 -13.57
N ASP A 317 -6.21 5.83 -13.12
CA ASP A 317 -5.43 4.60 -13.18
C ASP A 317 -6.04 3.50 -12.32
N LEU A 318 -6.74 3.87 -11.24
CA LEU A 318 -7.54 2.95 -10.47
C LEU A 318 -8.63 2.32 -11.34
N ILE A 319 -9.38 3.11 -12.09
CA ILE A 319 -10.44 2.60 -12.97
C ILE A 319 -9.84 1.81 -14.15
N SER A 320 -8.76 2.27 -14.76
CA SER A 320 -8.12 1.54 -15.86
C SER A 320 -7.58 0.17 -15.40
N THR A 321 -6.98 0.12 -14.20
CA THR A 321 -6.35 -1.08 -13.64
C THR A 321 -7.38 -2.03 -13.02
N PHE A 322 -8.36 -1.50 -12.31
CA PHE A 322 -9.29 -2.24 -11.46
C PHE A 322 -10.76 -2.14 -11.87
N GLY A 323 -11.10 -1.58 -13.03
CA GLY A 323 -12.45 -1.15 -13.50
C GLY A 323 -13.61 -2.15 -13.48
N GLU A 324 -13.43 -3.34 -12.92
CA GLU A 324 -14.48 -4.32 -12.64
C GLU A 324 -14.81 -4.46 -11.13
N ILE A 325 -14.13 -3.70 -10.25
CA ILE A 325 -14.31 -3.80 -8.79
C ILE A 325 -15.37 -2.79 -8.33
N ALA A 326 -16.63 -3.21 -8.43
CA ALA A 326 -17.80 -2.57 -7.82
C ALA A 326 -17.99 -1.06 -8.09
N SER A 327 -18.86 -0.40 -7.31
CA SER A 327 -19.24 1.01 -7.52
C SER A 327 -18.06 1.97 -7.34
N THR A 328 -17.89 2.87 -8.31
CA THR A 328 -16.89 3.94 -8.36
C THR A 328 -17.41 5.27 -7.82
N SER A 329 -18.66 5.34 -7.32
CA SER A 329 -19.25 6.59 -6.80
C SER A 329 -18.38 7.28 -5.73
N PRO A 330 -17.81 6.58 -4.72
CA PRO A 330 -16.97 7.22 -3.72
C PRO A 330 -15.69 7.80 -4.33
N LEU A 331 -15.12 7.13 -5.34
CA LEU A 331 -13.93 7.60 -6.02
C LEU A 331 -14.20 8.80 -6.94
N LEU A 332 -15.29 8.78 -7.73
CA LEU A 332 -15.52 9.79 -8.77
C LEU A 332 -16.32 11.00 -8.28
N LYS A 333 -17.24 10.79 -7.33
CA LYS A 333 -18.15 11.83 -6.83
C LYS A 333 -17.90 12.19 -5.37
N GLY A 334 -17.13 11.37 -4.65
CA GLY A 334 -16.88 11.53 -3.22
C GLY A 334 -18.14 11.46 -2.35
N THR A 335 -19.11 10.64 -2.80
CA THR A 335 -20.32 10.30 -2.04
C THR A 335 -20.31 8.83 -1.67
N TRP A 336 -21.01 8.47 -0.60
CA TRP A 336 -21.33 7.07 -0.34
C TRP A 336 -22.07 6.43 -1.52
N VAL A 337 -22.06 5.10 -1.57
CA VAL A 337 -22.88 4.35 -2.55
C VAL A 337 -24.33 4.36 -2.10
#